data_AF-A0A8H9IE10-F1
#
_entry.id   AF-A0A8H9IE10-F1
#
_cell.length_a   1.000
_cell.length_b   1.000
_cell.length_c   1.000
_cell.angle_alpha   90.00
_cell.angle_beta   90.00
_cell.angle_gamma   90.00
#
_symmetry.space_group_name_H-M   'P 1'
#
loop_
_entity.id
_entity.type
_entity.pdbx_description
1 polymer ?
#
loop_
_entity_poly.entity_id
_entity_poly.type
_entity_poly.pdbx_seq_one_letter_code
_entity_poly.pdbx_strand_id
1 'polypeptide(L)'
;MFDFAQDSMMPESTQSWLTAINGHSLMENGTMTSLIKANGQCVERVTRIGEQADFYRNLNSPGFYSCKQRKGANRGKVSGYANIFVVSNPSFVVSLAGRRRTLRERKRCVHAYVRGNVLGAFNGSLDLSKLKRVYTVTYQPFVRDVFFERNVGIKVHELPQSPVALLFGANVYLVPE
;
A
#
# COMPACT_ATOMS: atom_id res chain seq x y z
N MET A 1 16.30 -34.97 6.24
CA MET A 1 16.55 -34.35 4.92
C MET A 1 15.25 -33.68 4.56
N PHE A 2 15.12 -32.38 4.87
CA PHE A 2 13.84 -31.67 4.82
C PHE A 2 13.52 -31.25 3.39
N ASP A 3 12.33 -31.67 2.95
CA ASP A 3 11.71 -31.35 1.66
C ASP A 3 11.37 -29.86 1.62
N PHE A 4 12.00 -29.13 0.69
CA PHE A 4 11.60 -27.78 0.31
C PHE A 4 10.48 -27.87 -0.72
N ALA A 5 9.24 -28.01 -0.25
CA ALA A 5 8.07 -27.87 -1.09
C ALA A 5 7.36 -26.53 -0.80
N GLN A 6 7.10 -25.79 -1.88
CA GLN A 6 6.32 -24.55 -2.01
C GLN A 6 7.06 -23.23 -1.79
N ASP A 7 8.14 -23.02 -2.55
CA ASP A 7 8.39 -21.71 -3.11
C ASP A 7 7.62 -21.61 -4.43
N SER A 8 6.37 -21.15 -4.38
CA SER A 8 5.64 -20.79 -5.61
C SER A 8 6.23 -19.48 -6.13
N MET A 9 7.42 -19.59 -6.75
CA MET A 9 8.12 -18.52 -7.43
C MET A 9 7.18 -17.92 -8.48
N MET A 10 6.72 -16.70 -8.21
CA MET A 10 6.27 -15.81 -9.28
C MET A 10 7.45 -15.71 -10.28
N PRO A 11 7.22 -15.91 -11.60
CA PRO A 11 8.31 -15.95 -12.57
C PRO A 11 9.20 -14.70 -12.47
N GLU A 12 10.49 -14.83 -12.75
CA GLU A 12 11.50 -13.75 -12.64
C GLU A 12 11.09 -12.44 -13.36
N SER A 13 10.23 -12.52 -14.38
CA SER A 13 9.62 -11.37 -15.06
C SER A 13 8.69 -10.50 -14.18
N THR A 14 8.27 -10.98 -13.01
CA THR A 14 7.21 -10.40 -12.18
C THR A 14 7.72 -9.47 -11.07
N GLN A 15 9.03 -9.30 -10.93
CA GLN A 15 9.66 -8.43 -9.91
C GLN A 15 10.33 -7.17 -10.50
N SER A 16 9.93 -6.73 -11.70
CA SER A 16 10.44 -5.49 -12.31
C SER A 16 10.36 -4.28 -11.37
N TRP A 17 9.35 -4.26 -10.50
CA TRP A 17 9.14 -3.23 -9.50
C TRP A 17 10.23 -3.16 -8.42
N LEU A 18 10.92 -4.26 -8.13
CA LEU A 18 11.96 -4.28 -7.10
C LEU A 18 13.15 -3.41 -7.50
N THR A 19 13.47 -3.37 -8.81
CA THR A 19 14.55 -2.55 -9.36
C THR A 19 14.32 -1.05 -9.17
N ALA A 20 13.08 -0.64 -8.96
CA ALA A 20 12.71 0.76 -8.68
C ALA A 20 12.83 1.13 -7.20
N ILE A 21 13.12 0.19 -6.30
CA ILE A 21 13.20 0.45 -4.85
C ILE A 21 14.66 0.57 -4.43
N ASN A 22 15.02 1.76 -3.94
CA ASN A 22 16.32 2.01 -3.33
C ASN A 22 16.13 2.11 -1.81
N GLY A 23 16.40 1.02 -1.08
CA GLY A 23 16.19 0.96 0.36
C GLY A 23 16.36 -0.46 0.92
N HIS A 24 16.05 -0.62 2.20
CA HIS A 24 16.06 -1.93 2.85
C HIS A 24 14.64 -2.47 3.02
N SER A 25 14.52 -3.80 2.87
CA SER A 25 13.29 -4.53 3.19
C SER A 25 13.00 -4.47 4.69
N LEU A 26 11.73 -4.30 5.04
CA LEU A 26 11.20 -4.50 6.39
C LEU A 26 10.62 -5.90 6.58
N MET A 27 10.67 -6.72 5.53
CA MET A 27 10.29 -8.14 5.55
C MET A 27 11.52 -9.00 5.84
N GLU A 28 11.45 -9.76 6.92
CA GLU A 28 12.37 -10.85 7.25
C GLU A 28 11.61 -12.18 7.10
N ASN A 29 12.09 -13.08 6.23
CA ASN A 29 11.41 -14.36 5.94
C ASN A 29 9.90 -14.18 5.63
N GLY A 30 9.57 -13.19 4.79
CA GLY A 30 8.20 -12.86 4.39
C GLY A 30 7.33 -12.21 5.49
N THR A 31 7.95 -11.80 6.59
CA THR A 31 7.26 -11.28 7.79
C THR A 31 7.81 -9.91 8.16
N MET A 32 6.91 -8.93 8.35
CA MET A 32 7.24 -7.64 8.95
C MET A 32 6.66 -7.59 10.36
N THR A 33 7.53 -7.42 11.33
CA THR A 33 7.17 -7.17 12.73
C THR A 33 7.22 -5.67 13.01
N SER A 34 6.21 -5.14 13.71
CA SER A 34 6.11 -3.72 13.99
C SER A 34 5.59 -3.46 15.40
N LEU A 35 6.22 -2.52 16.10
CA LEU A 35 5.73 -2.00 17.38
C LEU A 35 4.66 -0.93 17.11
N ILE A 36 3.41 -1.22 17.48
CA ILE A 36 2.27 -0.34 17.25
C ILE A 36 1.80 0.26 18.57
N LYS A 37 1.76 1.59 18.64
CA LYS A 37 1.12 2.29 19.76
C LYS A 37 -0.40 2.12 19.66
N ALA A 38 -0.99 1.45 20.64
CA ALA A 38 -2.43 1.24 20.75
C ALA A 38 -2.85 1.44 22.22
N ASN A 39 -3.80 2.33 22.48
CA ASN A 39 -4.34 2.59 23.83
C ASN A 39 -3.25 2.90 24.88
N GLY A 40 -2.22 3.66 24.50
CA GLY A 40 -1.11 4.01 25.40
C GLY A 40 -0.05 2.92 25.59
N GLN A 41 -0.24 1.73 25.00
CA GLN A 41 0.70 0.61 25.06
C GLN A 41 1.38 0.40 23.71
N CYS A 42 2.63 -0.07 23.74
CA CYS A 42 3.32 -0.59 22.56
C CYS A 42 3.02 -2.09 22.43
N VAL A 43 2.33 -2.46 21.35
CA VAL A 43 1.97 -3.85 21.06
C VAL A 43 2.66 -4.26 19.77
N GLU A 44 3.40 -5.37 19.84
CA GLU A 44 3.97 -5.97 18.65
C GLU A 44 2.87 -6.58 17.78
N ARG A 45 2.92 -6.29 16.48
CA ARG A 45 2.05 -6.89 15.49
C ARG A 45 2.85 -7.31 14.29
N VAL A 46 2.33 -8.35 13.66
CA VAL A 46 2.93 -8.98 12.50
C VAL A 46 2.06 -8.75 11.27
N THR A 47 2.73 -8.53 10.14
CA THR A 47 2.17 -8.51 8.78
C THR A 47 2.95 -9.49 7.94
N ARG A 48 2.28 -10.39 7.22
CA ARG A 48 2.94 -11.38 6.35
C ARG A 48 2.65 -11.11 4.88
N ILE A 49 3.59 -11.49 4.00
CA ILE A 49 3.35 -11.54 2.57
C ILE A 49 2.11 -12.41 2.28
N GLY A 50 1.29 -11.98 1.31
CA GLY A 50 0.03 -12.62 0.93
C GLY A 50 -1.18 -12.24 1.78
N GLU A 51 -0.98 -11.65 2.98
CA GLU A 51 -2.12 -11.20 3.80
C GLU A 51 -2.84 -10.03 3.14
N GLN A 52 -4.17 -10.04 3.21
CA GLN A 52 -4.99 -8.94 2.68
C GLN A 52 -5.08 -7.80 3.70
N ALA A 53 -4.73 -6.59 3.26
CA ALA A 53 -4.76 -5.39 4.08
C ALA A 53 -5.31 -4.16 3.34
N ASP A 54 -5.74 -3.16 4.11
CA ASP A 54 -6.00 -1.79 3.64
C ASP A 54 -4.74 -0.95 3.93
N PHE A 55 -4.19 -0.30 2.90
CA PHE A 55 -3.02 0.56 2.97
C PHE A 55 -3.39 2.02 2.71
N TYR A 56 -2.94 2.93 3.57
CA TYR A 56 -3.27 4.36 3.47
C TYR A 56 -2.19 5.23 4.07
N ARG A 57 -2.12 6.49 3.64
CA ARG A 57 -1.19 7.47 4.21
C ARG A 57 -1.45 7.66 5.69
N ASN A 58 -0.41 7.56 6.50
CA ASN A 58 -0.48 7.86 7.91
C ASN A 58 -0.57 9.37 8.10
N LEU A 59 -1.74 9.87 8.50
CA LEU A 59 -1.93 11.32 8.72
C LEU A 59 -1.16 11.84 9.95
N ASN A 60 -0.77 10.95 10.86
CA ASN A 60 -0.01 11.29 12.08
C ASN A 60 1.50 11.12 11.90
N SER A 61 1.95 10.47 10.82
CA SER A 61 3.36 10.30 10.49
C SER A 61 3.56 10.53 8.99
N PRO A 62 3.69 11.80 8.56
CA PRO A 62 3.91 12.14 7.16
C PRO A 62 5.12 11.39 6.57
N GLY A 63 4.97 10.90 5.34
CA GLY A 63 5.99 10.07 4.67
C GLY A 63 5.77 8.56 4.85
N PHE A 64 4.97 8.14 5.83
CA PHE A 64 4.65 6.74 6.05
C PHE A 64 3.24 6.37 5.61
N TYR A 65 3.07 5.10 5.24
CA TYR A 65 1.81 4.42 5.09
C TYR A 65 1.54 3.52 6.29
N SER A 66 0.26 3.28 6.57
CA SER A 66 -0.21 2.30 7.55
C SER A 66 -0.77 1.08 6.82
N CYS A 67 -0.42 -0.12 7.29
CA CYS A 67 -1.03 -1.38 6.88
C CYS A 67 -2.08 -1.80 7.92
N LYS A 68 -3.36 -1.91 7.52
CA LYS A 68 -4.47 -2.34 8.38
C LYS A 68 -5.05 -3.66 7.92
N GLN A 69 -4.95 -4.67 8.76
CA GLN A 69 -5.31 -6.05 8.43
C GLN A 69 -6.82 -6.23 8.19
N ARG A 70 -7.17 -7.07 7.21
CA ARG A 70 -8.58 -7.41 6.91
C ARG A 70 -9.03 -8.72 7.55
N LYS A 71 -8.09 -9.57 7.95
CA LYS A 71 -8.34 -10.93 8.48
C LYS A 71 -7.42 -11.19 9.69
N GLY A 72 -7.62 -12.35 10.32
CA GLY A 72 -6.78 -12.82 11.43
C GLY A 72 -6.92 -12.03 12.73
N ALA A 73 -6.00 -12.28 13.67
CA ALA A 73 -6.01 -11.71 15.03
C ALA A 73 -5.91 -10.17 15.05
N ASN A 74 -5.32 -9.58 14.01
CA ASN A 74 -5.17 -8.14 13.85
C ASN A 74 -6.28 -7.50 12.98
N ARG A 75 -7.35 -8.22 12.63
CA ARG A 75 -8.45 -7.68 11.80
C ARG A 75 -8.93 -6.32 12.29
N GLY A 76 -8.94 -5.35 11.39
CA GLY A 76 -9.35 -3.96 11.65
C GLY A 76 -8.30 -3.11 12.37
N LYS A 77 -7.14 -3.69 12.73
CA LYS A 77 -6.05 -3.01 13.43
C LYS A 77 -4.89 -2.75 12.48
N VAL A 78 -4.16 -1.66 12.74
CA VAL A 78 -2.89 -1.38 12.06
C VAL A 78 -1.84 -2.37 12.56
N SER A 79 -1.15 -3.05 11.66
CA SER A 79 -0.13 -4.05 11.96
C SER A 79 1.26 -3.69 11.46
N GLY A 80 1.42 -2.55 10.78
CA GLY A 80 2.74 -2.12 10.34
C GLY A 80 2.75 -0.74 9.71
N TYR A 81 3.96 -0.17 9.67
CA TYR A 81 4.26 1.10 9.03
C TYR A 81 5.47 0.92 8.11
N ALA A 82 5.39 1.50 6.92
CA ALA A 82 6.50 1.55 5.97
C ALA A 82 6.36 2.82 5.15
N ASN A 83 7.46 3.37 4.64
CA ASN A 83 7.35 4.48 3.70
C ASN A 83 7.01 4.00 2.28
N ILE A 84 7.37 2.74 1.96
CA ILE A 84 7.00 2.04 0.74
C ILE A 84 6.26 0.75 1.09
N PHE A 85 5.05 0.55 0.57
CA PHE A 85 4.40 -0.76 0.50
C PHE A 85 4.26 -1.21 -0.95
N VAL A 86 4.46 -2.50 -1.19
CA VAL A 86 4.19 -3.18 -2.45
C VAL A 86 2.97 -4.06 -2.27
N VAL A 87 1.97 -3.88 -3.12
CA VAL A 87 0.66 -4.50 -2.99
C VAL A 87 0.30 -5.20 -4.29
N SER A 88 -0.06 -6.47 -4.23
CA SER A 88 -0.63 -7.17 -5.39
C SER A 88 -2.15 -7.12 -5.40
N ASN A 89 -2.72 -7.20 -6.61
CA ASN A 89 -4.15 -7.12 -6.88
C ASN A 89 -4.80 -5.88 -6.21
N PRO A 90 -4.28 -4.66 -6.49
CA PRO A 90 -4.74 -3.45 -5.85
C PRO A 90 -6.19 -3.13 -6.23
N SER A 91 -6.98 -2.76 -5.23
CA SER A 91 -8.33 -2.20 -5.37
C SER A 91 -8.39 -0.87 -4.63
N PHE A 92 -9.08 0.10 -5.22
CA PHE A 92 -9.12 1.47 -4.71
C PHE A 92 -10.44 1.73 -4.03
N VAL A 93 -10.41 2.01 -2.73
CA VAL A 93 -11.62 2.15 -1.93
C VAL A 93 -11.68 3.53 -1.32
N VAL A 94 -12.83 4.19 -1.48
CA VAL A 94 -13.14 5.47 -0.85
C VAL A 94 -14.47 5.35 -0.10
N SER A 95 -14.48 5.67 1.19
CA SER A 95 -15.71 5.79 1.96
C SER A 95 -16.37 7.13 1.67
N LEU A 96 -17.52 7.12 1.01
CA LEU A 96 -18.31 8.33 0.72
C LEU A 96 -18.71 9.06 2.01
N ALA A 97 -19.08 8.32 3.06
CA ALA A 97 -19.39 8.91 4.36
C ALA A 97 -18.17 9.62 4.97
N GLY A 98 -16.99 9.00 4.92
CA GLY A 98 -15.74 9.60 5.38
C GLY A 98 -15.34 10.83 4.56
N ARG A 99 -15.56 10.81 3.24
CA ARG A 99 -15.34 11.96 2.37
C ARG A 99 -16.29 13.11 2.72
N ARG A 100 -17.60 12.85 2.85
CA ARG A 100 -18.60 13.86 3.24
C ARG A 100 -18.23 14.53 4.56
N ARG A 101 -17.77 13.75 5.54
CA ARG A 101 -17.24 14.27 6.81
C ARG A 101 -16.03 15.17 6.60
N THR A 102 -15.04 14.74 5.80
CA THR A 102 -13.84 15.53 5.46
C THR A 102 -14.20 16.88 4.82
N LEU A 103 -15.17 16.89 3.91
CA LEU A 103 -15.62 18.12 3.24
C LEU A 103 -16.34 19.07 4.21
N ARG A 104 -17.25 18.54 5.03
CA ARG A 104 -18.00 19.31 6.02
C ARG A 104 -17.10 19.92 7.10
N GLU A 105 -16.20 19.11 7.67
CA GLU A 105 -15.32 19.53 8.77
C GLU A 105 -14.07 20.26 8.26
N ARG A 106 -13.84 20.29 6.94
CA ARG A 106 -12.61 20.79 6.29
C ARG A 106 -11.32 20.23 6.90
N LYS A 107 -11.41 19.03 7.50
CA LYS A 107 -10.33 18.34 8.19
C LYS A 107 -10.11 16.96 7.56
N ARG A 108 -8.87 16.66 7.18
CA ARG A 108 -8.53 15.37 6.58
C ARG A 108 -8.71 14.26 7.62
N CYS A 109 -9.48 13.23 7.26
CA CYS A 109 -9.53 11.96 7.97
C CYS A 109 -9.17 10.80 7.03
N VAL A 110 -8.77 9.66 7.58
CA VAL A 110 -8.52 8.46 6.76
C VAL A 110 -9.84 7.89 6.31
N HIS A 111 -10.10 7.92 5.00
CA HIS A 111 -11.30 7.35 4.38
C HIS A 111 -11.05 6.78 2.98
N ALA A 112 -9.80 6.81 2.51
CA ALA A 112 -9.38 6.27 1.23
C ALA A 112 -8.17 5.36 1.46
N TYR A 113 -8.17 4.20 0.83
CA TYR A 113 -7.11 3.20 0.96
C TYR A 113 -7.00 2.35 -0.30
N VAL A 114 -5.79 1.85 -0.55
CA VAL A 114 -5.55 0.75 -1.49
C VAL A 114 -5.74 -0.54 -0.71
N ARG A 115 -6.55 -1.45 -1.22
CA ARG A 115 -6.73 -2.78 -0.64
C ARG A 115 -6.14 -3.81 -1.59
N GLY A 116 -5.34 -4.72 -1.06
CA GLY A 116 -4.78 -5.83 -1.81
C GLY A 116 -4.00 -6.74 -0.89
N ASN A 117 -3.16 -7.59 -1.47
CA ASN A 117 -2.32 -8.51 -0.71
C ASN A 117 -0.93 -7.91 -0.53
N VAL A 118 -0.35 -8.07 0.65
CA VAL A 118 1.01 -7.63 0.96
C VAL A 118 1.99 -8.36 0.05
N LEU A 119 2.82 -7.63 -0.68
CA LEU A 119 3.95 -8.19 -1.45
C LEU A 119 5.30 -7.81 -0.84
N GLY A 120 5.38 -6.63 -0.22
CA GLY A 120 6.61 -6.14 0.38
C GLY A 120 6.39 -4.84 1.16
N ALA A 121 7.35 -4.52 2.02
CA ALA A 121 7.42 -3.27 2.77
C ALA A 121 8.88 -2.85 2.87
N PHE A 122 9.16 -1.57 2.65
CA PHE A 122 10.53 -1.05 2.58
C PHE A 122 10.61 0.32 3.26
N ASN A 123 11.82 0.66 3.68
CA ASN A 123 12.23 2.02 4.00
C ASN A 123 13.27 2.49 2.99
N GLY A 124 12.94 3.50 2.21
CA GLY A 124 13.85 4.03 1.19
C GLY A 124 13.22 5.06 0.26
N SER A 125 13.60 5.00 -1.02
CA SER A 125 13.09 5.86 -2.09
C SER A 125 12.67 5.04 -3.30
N LEU A 126 11.88 5.65 -4.19
CA LEU A 126 11.52 5.07 -5.48
C LEU A 126 12.26 5.78 -6.62
N ASP A 127 12.88 5.00 -7.50
CA ASP A 127 13.38 5.43 -8.80
C ASP A 127 12.44 4.91 -9.91
N LEU A 128 11.47 5.73 -10.27
CA LEU A 128 10.47 5.39 -11.28
C LEU A 128 11.06 5.26 -12.69
N SER A 129 12.27 5.76 -12.94
CA SER A 129 12.93 5.65 -14.26
C SER A 129 13.31 4.20 -14.59
N LYS A 130 13.37 3.33 -13.59
CA LYS A 130 13.62 1.89 -13.73
C LYS A 130 12.38 1.11 -14.20
N LEU A 131 11.21 1.73 -14.16
CA LEU A 131 9.95 1.11 -14.60
C LEU A 131 9.69 1.44 -16.07
N LYS A 132 9.41 0.43 -16.89
CA LYS A 132 9.07 0.61 -18.31
C LYS A 132 7.82 1.47 -18.50
N ARG A 133 6.82 1.27 -17.64
CA ARG A 133 5.54 1.99 -17.64
C ARG A 133 5.01 2.06 -16.22
N VAL A 134 4.41 3.20 -15.87
CA VAL A 134 3.81 3.41 -14.55
C VAL A 134 2.69 4.45 -14.65
N TYR A 135 1.59 4.22 -13.94
CA TYR A 135 0.57 5.25 -13.75
C TYR A 135 0.71 5.87 -12.37
N THR A 136 0.69 7.21 -12.30
CA THR A 136 0.77 7.91 -11.02
C THR A 136 -0.64 8.19 -10.52
N VAL A 137 -1.16 7.32 -9.67
CA VAL A 137 -2.50 7.47 -9.10
C VAL A 137 -2.45 8.24 -7.80
N THR A 138 -3.41 9.14 -7.59
CA THR A 138 -3.55 9.87 -6.32
C THR A 138 -5.01 10.01 -5.91
N TYR A 139 -5.21 10.44 -4.66
CA TYR A 139 -6.53 10.78 -4.13
C TYR A 139 -6.46 12.10 -3.38
N GLN A 140 -7.34 13.03 -3.76
CA GLN A 140 -7.48 14.32 -3.10
C GLN A 140 -8.96 14.60 -2.84
N PRO A 141 -9.43 14.50 -1.57
CA PRO A 141 -10.87 14.48 -1.25
C PRO A 141 -11.61 15.77 -1.64
N PHE A 142 -10.89 16.90 -1.63
CA PHE A 142 -11.40 18.22 -2.02
C PHE A 142 -11.46 18.46 -3.53
N VAL A 143 -10.92 17.54 -4.34
CA VAL A 143 -10.87 17.67 -5.81
C VAL A 143 -11.76 16.61 -6.45
N ARG A 144 -11.60 15.33 -6.08
CA ARG A 144 -12.39 14.20 -6.62
C ARG A 144 -12.85 13.26 -5.53
N ASP A 145 -13.90 12.49 -5.81
CA ASP A 145 -14.44 11.46 -4.92
C ASP A 145 -13.85 10.07 -5.15
N VAL A 146 -13.05 9.92 -6.19
CA VAL A 146 -12.36 8.68 -6.58
C VAL A 146 -10.86 8.92 -6.73
N PHE A 147 -10.08 7.83 -6.67
CA PHE A 147 -8.68 7.86 -7.11
C PHE A 147 -8.59 8.13 -8.62
N PHE A 148 -7.57 8.88 -9.04
CA PHE A 148 -7.38 9.28 -10.43
C PHE A 148 -5.89 9.33 -10.79
N GLU A 149 -5.59 9.16 -12.07
CA GLU A 149 -4.25 9.38 -12.63
C GLU A 149 -3.92 10.88 -12.57
N ARG A 150 -2.79 11.21 -11.95
CA ARG A 150 -2.42 12.57 -11.54
C ARG A 150 -2.24 13.53 -12.72
N ASN A 151 -1.68 13.06 -13.83
CA ASN A 151 -1.28 13.87 -14.96
C ASN A 151 -2.46 14.13 -15.91
N VAL A 152 -3.28 13.11 -16.17
CA VAL A 152 -4.40 13.21 -17.13
C VAL A 152 -5.78 13.25 -16.50
N GLY A 153 -5.90 12.95 -15.20
CA GLY A 153 -7.16 13.04 -14.45
C GLY A 153 -8.14 11.88 -14.69
N ILE A 154 -7.74 10.87 -15.47
CA ILE A 154 -8.53 9.65 -15.74
C ILE A 154 -8.80 8.92 -14.43
N LYS A 155 -10.02 8.40 -14.26
CA LYS A 155 -10.39 7.66 -13.03
C LYS A 155 -9.62 6.35 -12.98
N VAL A 156 -9.23 5.92 -11.78
CA VAL A 156 -8.37 4.74 -11.64
C VAL A 156 -8.98 3.46 -12.21
N HIS A 157 -10.31 3.32 -12.24
CA HIS A 157 -10.99 2.16 -12.80
C HIS A 157 -11.07 2.16 -14.33
N GLU A 158 -10.70 3.27 -14.97
CA GLU A 158 -10.58 3.38 -16.43
C GLU A 158 -9.13 3.10 -16.90
N LEU A 159 -8.18 2.97 -15.98
CA LEU A 159 -6.80 2.60 -16.31
C LEU A 159 -6.70 1.10 -16.60
N PRO A 160 -5.72 0.68 -17.43
CA PRO A 160 -5.41 -0.73 -17.60
C PRO A 160 -5.14 -1.43 -16.26
N GLN A 161 -5.57 -2.68 -16.16
CA GLN A 161 -5.32 -3.49 -14.97
C GLN A 161 -3.82 -3.56 -14.70
N SER A 162 -3.46 -3.44 -13.43
CA SER A 162 -2.07 -3.46 -12.98
C SER A 162 -1.97 -4.45 -11.82
N PRO A 163 -1.19 -5.53 -11.95
CA PRO A 163 -1.10 -6.56 -10.91
C PRO A 163 -0.42 -6.04 -9.63
N VAL A 164 0.40 -4.98 -9.74
CA VAL A 164 1.21 -4.44 -8.65
C VAL A 164 0.99 -2.93 -8.48
N ALA A 165 0.91 -2.50 -7.22
CA ALA A 165 0.94 -1.10 -6.81
C ALA A 165 2.10 -0.83 -5.84
N LEU A 166 2.86 0.23 -6.09
CA LEU A 166 3.85 0.79 -5.16
C LEU A 166 3.26 2.01 -4.47
N LEU A 167 3.13 1.99 -3.15
CA LEU A 167 2.61 3.11 -2.37
C LEU A 167 3.78 3.88 -1.81
N PHE A 168 3.96 5.15 -2.22
CA PHE A 168 5.06 5.99 -1.75
C PHE A 168 4.69 7.47 -1.79
N GLY A 169 5.12 8.22 -0.78
CA GLY A 169 4.81 9.65 -0.65
C GLY A 169 3.30 9.95 -0.63
N ALA A 170 2.84 10.69 -1.63
CA ALA A 170 1.43 11.07 -1.80
C ALA A 170 0.68 10.27 -2.89
N ASN A 171 1.36 9.30 -3.51
CA ASN A 171 0.90 8.62 -4.70
C ASN A 171 0.90 7.10 -4.53
N VAL A 172 0.18 6.47 -5.44
CA VAL A 172 0.17 5.05 -5.71
C VAL A 172 0.65 4.88 -7.15
N TYR A 173 1.68 4.10 -7.36
CA TYR A 173 2.28 3.86 -8.66
C TYR A 173 1.83 2.49 -9.15
N LEU A 174 0.97 2.46 -10.16
CA LEU A 174 0.49 1.21 -10.75
C LEU A 174 1.47 0.74 -11.82
N VAL A 175 1.94 -0.50 -11.67
CA VAL A 175 2.86 -1.15 -12.60
C VAL A 175 2.06 -2.13 -13.45
N PRO A 176 1.73 -1.79 -14.72
CA PRO A 176 1.06 -2.72 -15.63
C PRO A 176 2.03 -3.82 -16.08
N GLU A 177 1.48 -4.91 -16.61
CA GLU A 177 2.24 -5.94 -17.34
C GLU A 177 2.94 -5.38 -18.59
#